data_AF-A0A5B9XV26-F1
#
_entry.id   AF-A0A5B9XV26-F1
#
_cell.length_a   1.000
_cell.length_b   1.000
_cell.length_c   1.000
_cell.angle_alpha   90.00
_cell.angle_beta   90.00
_cell.angle_gamma   90.00
#
_symmetry.space_group_name_H-M   'P 1'
#
loop_
_entity.id
_entity.type
_entity.pdbx_description
1 polymer ?
#
loop_
_entity_poly.entity_id
_entity_poly.type
_entity_poly.pdbx_seq_one_letter_code
_entity_poly.pdbx_strand_id
1 'polypeptide(L)' 'MDNFNYIIIFYKYKIIKIFSRNFIIYPGFLGMSFYVYNGKRFKVLTIDKLKIGYKLGQFIRTKKIK' A
#
# COMPACT_ATOMS: atom_id res chain seq x y z
N MET A 1 29.30 -5.45 -7.65
CA MET A 1 28.21 -6.38 -7.23
C MET A 1 27.64 -5.78 -5.95
N ASP A 2 26.92 -4.69 -6.14
CA ASP A 2 26.91 -3.61 -5.16
C ASP A 2 25.75 -3.78 -4.17
N ASN A 3 25.94 -3.31 -2.93
CA ASN A 3 24.95 -3.33 -1.85
C ASN A 3 23.54 -2.84 -2.25
N PHE A 4 23.45 -2.07 -3.34
CA PHE A 4 22.18 -1.67 -3.97
C PHE A 4 21.28 -2.85 -4.32
N ASN A 5 21.83 -3.95 -4.87
CA ASN A 5 21.03 -5.13 -5.19
C ASN A 5 20.46 -5.79 -3.93
N TYR A 6 21.23 -5.83 -2.84
CA TYR A 6 20.76 -6.42 -1.58
C TYR A 6 19.63 -5.60 -0.95
N ILE A 7 19.72 -4.26 -0.97
CA ILE A 7 18.66 -3.36 -0.49
C ILE A 7 17.39 -3.52 -1.34
N ILE A 8 17.53 -3.59 -2.66
CA ILE A 8 16.42 -3.80 -3.59
C ILE A 8 15.79 -5.17 -3.36
N ILE A 9 16.57 -6.24 -3.18
CA ILE A 9 16.08 -7.60 -2.90
C ILE A 9 15.39 -7.68 -1.53
N PHE A 10 15.91 -7.04 -0.48
CA PHE A 10 15.25 -6.99 0.83
C PHE A 10 13.93 -6.21 0.79
N TYR A 11 13.86 -5.14 -0.01
CA TYR A 11 12.61 -4.43 -0.28
C TYR A 11 11.63 -5.26 -1.12
N LYS A 12 12.13 -6.09 -2.04
CA LYS A 12 11.33 -6.88 -2.99
C LYS A 12 10.44 -7.94 -2.33
N TYR A 13 10.79 -8.42 -1.14
CA TYR A 13 10.05 -9.50 -0.46
C TYR A 13 9.36 -9.10 0.85
N LYS A 14 9.42 -7.82 1.25
CA LYS A 14 8.77 -7.39 2.49
C LYS A 14 7.31 -7.03 2.23
N ILE A 15 6.41 -7.82 2.80
CA ILE A 15 4.98 -7.51 2.82
C ILE A 15 4.77 -6.18 3.55
N ILE A 16 4.41 -5.12 2.81
CA ILE A 16 4.19 -3.79 3.39
C ILE A 16 2.77 -3.73 3.98
N LYS A 17 2.69 -3.78 5.32
CA LYS A 17 1.46 -3.60 6.08
C LYS A 17 1.35 -2.17 6.56
N ILE A 18 0.20 -1.56 6.35
CA ILE A 18 -0.10 -0.17 6.67
C ILE A 18 -1.31 -0.11 7.59
N PHE A 19 -1.14 0.52 8.76
CA PHE A 19 -2.23 0.80 9.70
C PHE A 19 -2.82 2.20 9.47
N SER A 20 -1.99 3.15 9.00
CA SER A 20 -2.42 4.53 8.76
C SER A 20 -3.24 4.66 7.48
N ARG A 21 -4.51 4.99 7.65
CA ARG A 21 -5.45 5.24 6.55
C ARG A 21 -5.35 6.65 5.95
N ASN A 22 -4.67 7.56 6.64
CA ASN A 22 -4.51 8.95 6.22
C ASN A 22 -3.29 9.19 5.32
N PHE A 23 -2.51 8.14 5.04
CA PHE A 23 -1.35 8.21 4.17
C PHE A 23 -1.76 8.52 2.72
N ILE A 24 -1.08 9.49 2.11
CA ILE A 24 -1.31 9.94 0.73
C ILE A 24 -0.43 9.11 -0.21
N ILE A 25 -0.99 8.66 -1.32
CA ILE A 25 -0.29 7.88 -2.32
C ILE A 25 0.59 8.80 -3.19
N TYR A 26 1.90 8.59 -3.13
CA TYR A 26 2.88 9.25 -4.01
C TYR A 26 3.06 8.51 -5.35
N PRO A 27 3.47 9.22 -6.43
CA PRO A 27 3.67 8.63 -7.75
C PRO A 27 4.65 7.45 -7.79
N GLY A 28 5.65 7.44 -6.90
CA GLY A 28 6.65 6.37 -6.81
C GLY A 28 6.10 5.00 -6.39
N PHE A 29 4.84 4.92 -5.95
CA PHE A 29 4.21 3.66 -5.53
C PHE A 29 3.34 3.02 -6.62
N LEU A 30 3.39 3.51 -7.86
CA LEU A 30 2.62 2.97 -8.97
C LEU A 30 2.95 1.47 -9.19
N GLY A 31 1.93 0.62 -9.22
CA GLY A 31 2.09 -0.82 -9.40
C GLY A 31 2.46 -1.60 -8.12
N MET A 32 2.69 -0.93 -6.99
CA MET A 32 2.92 -1.61 -5.72
C MET A 32 1.59 -2.02 -5.06
N SER A 33 1.64 -3.10 -4.29
CA SER A 33 0.49 -3.61 -3.52
C SER A 33 0.75 -3.52 -2.03
N PHE A 34 -0.23 -2.98 -1.30
CA PHE A 34 -0.13 -2.71 0.14
C PHE A 34 -1.22 -3.44 0.90
N TYR A 35 -0.90 -3.93 2.09
CA TYR A 35 -1.87 -4.49 3.02
C TYR A 35 -2.31 -3.39 3.97
N VAL A 36 -3.50 -2.83 3.74
CA VAL A 36 -3.98 -1.69 4.51
C VAL A 36 -5.09 -2.12 5.47
N TYR A 37 -5.01 -1.67 6.72
CA TYR A 37 -5.95 -2.04 7.77
C TYR A 37 -7.28 -1.30 7.62
N ASN A 38 -8.40 -2.04 7.63
CA ASN A 38 -9.75 -1.46 7.52
C ASN A 38 -10.49 -1.28 8.86
N GLY A 39 -9.82 -1.48 9.99
CA GLY A 39 -10.42 -1.49 11.32
C GLY A 39 -10.74 -2.89 11.86
N LYS A 40 -10.69 -3.94 11.02
CA LYS A 40 -10.87 -5.34 11.44
C LYS A 40 -9.81 -6.28 10.85
N ARG A 41 -9.49 -6.10 9.57
CA ARG A 41 -8.51 -6.93 8.84
C ARG A 41 -7.73 -6.11 7.83
N PHE A 42 -6.61 -6.67 7.38
CA PHE A 42 -5.88 -6.10 6.26
C PHE A 42 -6.56 -6.44 4.94
N LYS A 43 -6.62 -5.46 4.04
CA LYS A 43 -7.01 -5.65 2.65
C LYS A 43 -5.84 -5.28 1.75
N VAL A 44 -5.66 -6.07 0.69
CA VAL A 44 -4.69 -5.76 -0.35
C VAL A 44 -5.26 -4.62 -1.20
N LEU A 45 -4.46 -3.58 -1.39
CA LEU A 45 -4.74 -2.46 -2.26
C LEU A 45 -3.56 -2.29 -3.22
N THR A 46 -3.83 -2.49 -4.51
CA THR A 46 -2.88 -2.21 -5.60
C THR A 46 -3.08 -0.78 -6.09
N ILE A 47 -1.98 -0.06 -6.28
CA ILE A 47 -1.97 1.36 -6.63
C ILE A 47 -1.95 1.54 -8.15
N ASP A 48 -2.99 2.21 -8.65
CA ASP A 48 -3.08 2.66 -10.05
C ASP A 48 -2.83 4.17 -10.13
N LYS A 49 -2.63 4.67 -11.35
CA LYS A 49 -2.36 6.09 -11.61
C LYS A 49 -3.47 7.01 -11.08
N LEU A 50 -4.73 6.56 -11.12
CA LEU A 50 -5.88 7.31 -10.62
C LEU A 50 -5.93 7.43 -9.09
N LYS A 51 -5.17 6.60 -8.36
CA LYS A 51 -5.14 6.63 -6.89
C LYS A 51 -4.08 7.60 -6.35
N ILE A 52 -3.20 8.12 -7.20
CA ILE A 52 -2.14 9.08 -6.82
C ILE A 52 -2.78 10.37 -6.29
N GLY A 53 -2.25 10.89 -5.19
CA GLY A 53 -2.76 12.10 -4.53
C GLY A 53 -3.94 11.87 -3.58
N TYR A 54 -4.53 10.67 -3.59
CA TYR A 54 -5.61 10.30 -2.67
C TYR A 54 -5.08 9.58 -1.42
N LYS A 55 -5.92 9.51 -0.38
CA LYS A 55 -5.60 8.81 0.87
C LYS A 55 -5.90 7.31 0.73
N LEU A 56 -5.02 6.44 1.21
CA LEU A 56 -5.21 4.98 1.18
C LEU A 56 -6.57 4.55 1.76
N GLY A 57 -7.01 5.21 2.84
CA GLY A 57 -8.25 4.90 3.54
C GLY A 57 -9.53 5.17 2.76
N GLN A 58 -9.48 5.92 1.65
CA GLN A 58 -10.65 6.18 0.79
C GLN A 58 -11.01 4.96 -0.05
N PHE A 59 -10.01 4.13 -0.40
CA PHE A 59 -10.22 2.95 -1.23
C PHE A 59 -10.62 1.71 -0.44
N ILE A 60 -10.73 1.82 0.89
CA ILE A 60 -10.97 0.69 1.79
C ILE A 60 -12.18 0.96 2.67
N ARG A 61 -13.24 0.20 2.42
CA ARG A 61 -14.47 0.22 3.21
C ARG A 61 -14.27 -0.45 4.57
N THR A 62 -14.73 0.24 5.61
CA THR A 62 -14.68 -0.20 7.02
C THR A 62 -15.88 -1.06 7.41
N LYS A 63 -17.08 -0.71 6.91
CA LYS A 63 -18.33 -1.44 7.15
C LYS A 63 -18.61 -2.43 6.01
N LYS A 64 -19.25 -3.56 6.33
CA LYS A 64 -19.84 -4.46 5.33
C LYS A 64 -21.03 -3.73 4.70
N ILE A 65 -21.14 -3.77 3.38
CA ILE A 65 -22.35 -3.35 2.68
C ILE A 65 -23.31 -4.53 2.84
N LYS A 66 -24.48 -4.29 3.41
CA LYS A 66 -25.53 -5.30 3.57
C LYS A 66 -26.50 -5.16 2.40
#